data_AF-A0A7C7EI98-F1
#
_entry.id   AF-A0A7C7EI98-F1
#
_cell.length_a   1.000
_cell.length_b   1.000
_cell.length_c   1.000
_cell.angle_alpha   90.00
_cell.angle_beta   90.00
_cell.angle_gamma   90.00
#
_symmetry.space_group_name_H-M   'P 1'
#
loop_
_entity.id
_entity.type
_entity.pdbx_description
1 polymer ?
#
loop_
_entity_poly.entity_id
_entity_poly.type
_entity_poly.pdbx_seq_one_letter_code
_entity_poly.pdbx_strand_id
1 'polypeptide(L)'
;GITREDAMVLVDRALTTIGKKLTAGKASDLSAFKDRNSVSDYAVTSVATLVKAGIIQGSNSYLYPKSMISRAEMAVILYKVLQLDL
;
A
#
# COMPACT_ATOMS: atom_id res chain seq x y z
N GLY A 1 12.04 9.41 -8.99
CA GLY A 1 11.16 9.04 -7.85
C GLY A 1 10.35 7.82 -8.23
N ILE A 2 9.62 7.23 -7.29
CA ILE A 2 8.81 6.02 -7.52
C ILE A 2 7.33 6.33 -7.46
N THR A 3 6.51 5.50 -8.10
CA THR A 3 5.06 5.61 -8.00
C THR A 3 4.57 5.19 -6.62
N ARG A 4 3.33 5.53 -6.29
CA ARG A 4 2.67 5.12 -5.04
C ARG A 4 2.51 3.61 -4.96
N GLU A 5 2.17 2.94 -6.05
CA GLU A 5 2.06 1.47 -6.06
C GLU A 5 3.43 0.80 -5.88
N ASP A 6 4.51 1.34 -6.47
CA ASP A 6 5.86 0.81 -6.27
C ASP A 6 6.33 0.96 -4.82
N ALA A 7 6.03 2.11 -4.20
CA ALA A 7 6.31 2.32 -2.79
C ALA A 7 5.56 1.32 -1.90
N MET A 8 4.29 1.04 -2.20
CA MET A 8 3.49 0.05 -1.46
C MET A 8 4.05 -1.37 -1.61
N VAL A 9 4.47 -1.76 -2.82
CA VAL A 9 5.13 -3.05 -3.08
C VAL A 9 6.45 -3.16 -2.30
N LEU A 10 7.27 -2.11 -2.28
CA LEU A 10 8.53 -2.09 -1.53
C LEU A 10 8.29 -2.27 -0.03
N VAL A 11 7.31 -1.58 0.53
CA VAL A 11 6.96 -1.66 1.97
C VAL A 11 6.46 -3.05 2.35
N ASP A 12 5.52 -3.62 1.58
CA ASP A 12 4.99 -4.97 1.82
C ASP A 12 6.07 -6.06 1.75
N ARG A 13 6.97 -5.96 0.77
CA ARG A 13 8.12 -6.86 0.65
C ARG A 13 9.11 -6.68 1.80
N ALA A 14 9.44 -5.44 2.18
CA ALA A 14 10.34 -5.17 3.31
C ALA A 14 9.80 -5.78 4.61
N LEU A 15 8.50 -5.61 4.88
CA LEU A 15 7.83 -6.22 6.03
C LEU A 15 7.92 -7.74 6.02
N THR A 16 7.70 -8.37 4.85
CA THR A 16 7.84 -9.81 4.68
C THR A 16 9.27 -10.28 4.97
N THR A 17 10.29 -9.57 4.50
CA THR A 17 11.71 -9.91 4.71
C THR A 17 12.11 -9.86 6.18
N ILE A 18 11.53 -8.96 6.99
CA ILE A 18 11.80 -8.85 8.42
C ILE A 18 10.89 -9.71 9.30
N GLY A 19 10.12 -10.63 8.71
CA GLY A 19 9.21 -11.53 9.44
C GLY A 19 7.90 -10.90 9.90
N LYS A 20 7.64 -9.62 9.60
CA LYS A 20 6.40 -8.89 9.91
C LYS A 20 5.34 -9.08 8.82
N LYS A 21 5.05 -10.35 8.48
CA LYS A 21 4.14 -10.68 7.37
C LYS A 21 2.68 -10.33 7.72
N LEU A 22 2.09 -9.43 6.94
CA LEU A 22 0.68 -9.06 7.08
C LEU A 22 -0.24 -10.11 6.44
N THR A 23 -1.51 -10.09 6.84
CA THR A 23 -2.54 -10.89 6.17
C THR A 23 -2.71 -10.40 4.74
N ALA A 24 -2.45 -11.27 3.76
CA ALA A 24 -2.53 -10.92 2.35
C ALA A 24 -3.90 -10.33 1.97
N GLY A 25 -3.87 -9.22 1.24
CA GLY A 25 -5.03 -8.63 0.61
C GLY A 25 -5.36 -9.28 -0.74
N LYS A 26 -6.56 -9.01 -1.23
CA LYS A 26 -7.07 -9.44 -2.54
C LYS A 26 -7.67 -8.23 -3.27
N ALA A 27 -7.88 -8.35 -4.58
CA ALA A 27 -8.47 -7.29 -5.40
C ALA A 27 -9.82 -6.76 -4.85
N SER A 28 -10.61 -7.62 -4.19
CA SER A 28 -11.88 -7.23 -3.53
C SER A 28 -11.70 -6.21 -2.40
N ASP A 29 -10.54 -6.22 -1.73
CA ASP A 29 -10.22 -5.26 -0.66
C ASP A 29 -10.01 -3.83 -1.23
N LEU A 30 -9.84 -3.70 -2.56
CA LEU A 30 -9.72 -2.41 -3.25
C LEU A 30 -11.05 -1.89 -3.81
N SER A 31 -12.17 -2.57 -3.54
CA SER A 31 -13.49 -2.25 -4.12
C SER A 31 -13.97 -0.83 -3.82
N ALA A 32 -13.57 -0.25 -2.68
CA ALA A 32 -13.90 1.11 -2.28
C ALA A 32 -13.18 2.21 -3.10
N PHE A 33 -12.15 1.84 -3.88
CA PHE A 33 -11.37 2.79 -4.67
C PHE A 33 -11.83 2.84 -6.13
N LYS A 34 -12.01 4.06 -6.62
CA LYS A 34 -12.50 4.35 -7.99
C LYS A 34 -11.44 4.03 -9.05
N ASP A 35 -10.17 4.14 -8.71
CA ASP A 35 -9.01 3.90 -9.56
C ASP A 35 -8.33 2.55 -9.29
N ARG A 36 -9.03 1.60 -8.66
CA ARG A 36 -8.50 0.25 -8.39
C ARG A 36 -7.99 -0.47 -9.64
N ASN A 37 -8.61 -0.22 -10.80
CA ASN A 37 -8.20 -0.80 -12.08
C ASN A 37 -6.93 -0.16 -12.65
N SER A 38 -6.45 0.94 -12.06
CA SER A 38 -5.17 1.57 -12.40
C SER A 38 -4.00 0.99 -11.61
N VAL A 39 -4.25 0.10 -10.64
CA VAL A 39 -3.19 -0.65 -9.95
C VAL A 39 -2.63 -1.69 -10.91
N SER A 40 -1.30 -1.73 -11.07
CA SER A 40 -0.65 -2.76 -11.89
C SER A 40 -0.90 -4.16 -11.30
N ASP A 41 -1.03 -5.17 -12.15
CA ASP A 41 -1.26 -6.57 -11.72
C ASP A 41 -0.25 -7.05 -10.66
N TYR A 42 1.04 -6.70 -10.83
CA TYR A 42 2.09 -7.07 -9.87
C TYR A 42 1.94 -6.41 -8.51
N ALA A 43 1.23 -5.28 -8.43
CA ALA A 43 1.09 -4.47 -7.24
C ALA A 43 -0.22 -4.76 -6.48
N VAL A 44 -1.21 -5.38 -7.13
CA VAL A 44 -2.56 -5.59 -6.56
C VAL A 44 -2.49 -6.20 -5.16
N THR A 45 -1.75 -7.29 -4.98
CA THR A 45 -1.65 -7.97 -3.68
C THR A 45 -1.05 -7.05 -2.62
N SER A 46 0.08 -6.38 -2.90
CA SER A 46 0.74 -5.52 -1.91
C SER A 46 -0.09 -4.29 -1.57
N VAL A 47 -0.70 -3.64 -2.56
CA VAL A 47 -1.59 -2.50 -2.34
C VAL A 47 -2.79 -2.92 -1.50
N ALA A 48 -3.42 -4.05 -1.84
CA ALA A 48 -4.54 -4.59 -1.08
C ALA A 48 -4.15 -4.98 0.35
N THR A 49 -2.97 -5.58 0.55
CA THR A 49 -2.46 -5.93 1.88
C THR A 49 -2.33 -4.69 2.77
N LEU A 50 -1.71 -3.62 2.25
CA LEU A 50 -1.52 -2.39 3.03
C LEU A 50 -2.83 -1.61 3.26
N VAL A 51 -3.79 -1.70 2.33
CA VAL A 51 -5.15 -1.17 2.52
C VAL A 51 -5.88 -1.94 3.62
N LYS A 52 -5.88 -3.27 3.53
CA LYS A 52 -6.52 -4.17 4.51
C LYS A 52 -5.94 -4.01 5.91
N ALA A 53 -4.64 -3.74 6.01
CA ALA A 53 -3.97 -3.44 7.27
C ALA A 53 -4.21 -2.01 7.79
N GLY A 54 -4.97 -1.17 7.08
CA GLY A 54 -5.26 0.22 7.49
C GLY A 54 -4.08 1.20 7.35
N ILE A 55 -2.96 0.74 6.80
CA ILE A 55 -1.74 1.54 6.58
C ILE A 55 -2.02 2.57 5.47
N ILE A 56 -2.63 2.11 4.37
CA ILE A 56 -3.07 2.95 3.24
C ILE A 56 -4.58 3.14 3.30
N GLN A 57 -5.02 4.39 3.24
CA GLN A 57 -6.45 4.74 3.25
C GLN A 57 -6.89 5.42 1.94
N GLY A 58 -5.94 5.83 1.10
CA GLY A 58 -6.22 6.67 -0.07
C GLY A 58 -6.70 8.07 0.31
N SER A 59 -7.29 8.78 -0.65
CA SER A 59 -7.91 10.10 -0.46
C SER A 59 -9.08 10.25 -1.42
N ASN A 60 -10.23 10.73 -0.94
CA ASN A 60 -11.46 10.90 -1.74
C ASN A 60 -11.87 9.67 -2.57
N SER A 61 -11.68 8.47 -2.02
CA SER A 61 -11.90 7.17 -2.70
C SER A 61 -10.95 6.89 -3.88
N TYR A 62 -9.74 7.46 -3.87
CA TYR A 62 -8.67 7.19 -4.83
C TYR A 62 -7.38 6.74 -4.14
N LEU A 63 -6.63 5.87 -4.80
CA LEU A 63 -5.29 5.42 -4.37
C LEU A 63 -4.17 6.24 -5.03
N TYR A 64 -4.44 6.76 -6.23
CA TYR A 64 -3.50 7.39 -7.15
C TYR A 64 -2.28 6.52 -7.46
N PRO A 65 -2.45 5.24 -7.86
CA PRO A 65 -1.36 4.27 -7.88
C PRO A 65 -0.19 4.68 -8.79
N LYS A 66 -0.48 5.36 -9.90
CA LYS A 66 0.50 5.83 -10.89
C LYS A 66 1.14 7.18 -10.55
N SER A 67 0.63 7.90 -9.55
CA SER A 67 1.20 9.18 -9.14
C SER A 67 2.50 8.97 -8.38
N MET A 68 3.40 9.96 -8.45
CA MET A 68 4.65 9.96 -7.70
C MET A 68 4.36 10.14 -6.21
N ILE A 69 5.05 9.37 -5.36
CA ILE A 69 4.95 9.54 -3.91
C ILE A 69 5.85 10.69 -3.43
N SER A 70 5.34 11.51 -2.50
CA SER A 70 6.15 12.53 -1.82
C SER A 70 6.94 11.93 -0.65
N ARG A 71 8.01 12.63 -0.22
CA ARG A 71 8.80 12.22 0.96
C ARG A 71 7.95 12.21 2.25
N ALA A 72 7.01 13.14 2.36
CA ALA A 72 6.12 13.24 3.52
C ALA A 72 5.14 12.06 3.59
N GLU A 73 4.54 11.68 2.46
CA GLU A 73 3.65 10.51 2.40
C GLU A 73 4.41 9.22 2.71
N MET A 74 5.63 9.06 2.18
CA MET A 74 6.46 7.90 2.50
C MET A 74 6.79 7.85 4.00
N ALA A 75 7.09 8.98 4.63
CA ALA A 75 7.35 9.04 6.06
C ALA A 75 6.13 8.62 6.90
N VAL A 76 4.91 9.01 6.50
CA VAL A 76 3.66 8.58 7.15
C VAL A 76 3.47 7.07 7.02
N ILE A 77 3.72 6.49 5.84
CA ILE A 77 3.63 5.03 5.64
C ILE A 77 4.60 4.31 6.56
N LEU A 78 5.88 4.74 6.58
CA LEU A 78 6.91 4.13 7.42
C LEU A 78 6.59 4.26 8.91
N TYR A 79 6.10 5.42 9.35
CA TYR A 79 5.67 5.62 10.73
C TYR A 79 4.57 4.64 11.14
N LYS A 80 3.51 4.50 10.32
CA LYS A 80 2.43 3.53 10.59
C LYS A 80 2.94 2.09 10.66
N VAL A 81 3.86 1.73 9.76
CA VAL A 81 4.46 0.39 9.72
C VAL A 81 5.30 0.10 10.97
N LEU A 82 6.07 1.08 11.45
CA LEU A 82 6.90 0.93 12.65
C LEU A 82 6.07 0.83 13.94
N GLN A 83 4.86 1.38 13.94
CA GLN A 83 3.90 1.31 15.05
C GLN A 83 2.98 0.07 14.99
N LEU A 84 3.17 -0.83 14.02
CA LEU A 84 2.45 -2.10 14.02
C LEU A 84 2.97 -2.97 15.18
N ASP A 85 2.14 -3.08 16.22
CA ASP A 85 2.18 -4.15 17.19
C ASP A 85 1.70 -5.42 16.48
N LEU A 86 2.65 -6.29 16.12
CA LEU A 86 2.41 -7.60 15.48
C LEU A 86 2.68 -8.71 16.47
#